data_AF-A0A970CPS5-F1
#
_entry.id   AF-A0A970CPS5-F1
#
_cell.length_a   1.000
_cell.length_b   1.000
_cell.length_c   1.000
_cell.angle_alpha   90.00
_cell.angle_beta   90.00
_cell.angle_gamma   90.00
#
_symmetry.space_group_name_H-M   'P 1'
#
loop_
_entity.id
_entity.type
_entity.pdbx_description
1 polymer ?
#
loop_
_entity_poly.entity_id
_entity_poly.type
_entity_poly.pdbx_seq_one_letter_code
_entity_poly.pdbx_strand_id
1 'polypeptide(L)'
;MAQAISNRAERRNNGLTLMKKIFRTSAFIMILFGAVVLAVTTLIAIRPALGSTVDAYEEYIVIMEKTLADIGITDLLFYAQLSLLLGFLVLAWTVGNNPITKVLHTIGLLFVLLYLVYNPDHSYILKPVVNNVPDWVTKLGDSNRGYFEQFDTLLTNFPELMGGIVTSVYAIMVSASLKQSRPKRLSIGFVKFGVSSVAFSTIVFGLLVPFAAQNIEFVQNFTTQPMYLAIFYVPLIINLLFMTIGSLIGSIFFFVK
;
A
#
# COMPACT_ATOMS: atom_id res chain seq x y z
N MET A 1 22.24 -43.24 -16.64
CA MET A 1 22.74 -41.86 -16.43
C MET A 1 21.74 -40.78 -16.89
N ALA A 2 21.23 -40.83 -18.12
CA ALA A 2 20.24 -39.86 -18.63
C ALA A 2 18.95 -39.76 -17.79
N GLN A 3 18.42 -40.89 -17.32
CA GLN A 3 17.20 -40.95 -16.48
C GLN A 3 17.40 -40.37 -15.07
N ALA A 4 18.63 -40.45 -14.52
CA ALA A 4 18.95 -39.81 -13.24
C ALA A 4 19.11 -38.29 -13.38
N ILE A 5 19.57 -37.81 -14.54
CA ILE A 5 19.68 -36.38 -14.88
C ILE A 5 18.28 -35.79 -15.13
N SER A 6 17.39 -36.49 -15.83
CA SER A 6 16.00 -36.05 -16.03
C SER A 6 15.25 -35.97 -14.70
N ASN A 7 15.38 -36.98 -13.83
CA ASN A 7 14.74 -36.98 -12.51
C ASN A 7 15.26 -35.85 -11.60
N ARG A 8 16.54 -35.48 -11.71
CA ARG A 8 17.10 -34.31 -11.01
C ARG A 8 16.56 -32.98 -11.57
N ALA A 9 16.44 -32.85 -12.89
CA ALA A 9 15.89 -31.66 -13.53
C ALA A 9 14.40 -31.47 -13.21
N GLU A 10 13.61 -32.55 -13.21
CA GLU A 10 12.18 -32.54 -12.86
C GLU A 10 11.96 -32.18 -11.39
N ARG A 11 12.73 -32.77 -10.47
CA ARG A 11 12.71 -32.39 -9.04
C ARG A 11 13.09 -30.91 -8.84
N ARG A 12 14.09 -30.40 -9.57
CA ARG A 12 14.49 -28.99 -9.52
C ARG A 12 13.39 -28.07 -10.06
N ASN A 13 12.72 -28.45 -11.14
CA ASN A 13 11.63 -27.66 -11.74
C ASN A 13 10.37 -27.65 -10.86
N ASN A 14 10.05 -28.79 -10.23
CA ASN A 14 8.96 -28.90 -9.25
C ASN A 14 9.26 -28.07 -7.99
N GLY A 15 10.50 -28.10 -7.49
CA GLY A 15 10.93 -27.27 -6.36
C GLY A 15 10.87 -25.76 -6.65
N LEU A 16 11.33 -25.33 -7.82
CA LEU A 16 11.21 -23.92 -8.26
C LEU A 16 9.75 -23.48 -8.40
N THR A 17 8.87 -24.38 -8.84
CA THR A 17 7.43 -24.11 -8.96
C THR A 17 6.76 -23.98 -7.60
N LEU A 18 7.14 -24.81 -6.63
CA LEU A 18 6.64 -24.73 -5.25
C LEU A 18 7.12 -23.47 -4.53
N MET A 19 8.40 -23.10 -4.66
CA MET A 19 8.94 -21.87 -4.07
C MET A 19 8.25 -20.61 -4.61
N LYS A 20 8.09 -20.50 -5.94
CA LYS A 20 7.35 -19.39 -6.56
C LYS A 20 5.92 -19.29 -6.06
N LYS A 21 5.28 -20.44 -5.84
CA LYS A 21 3.94 -20.53 -5.25
C LYS A 21 3.94 -19.96 -3.81
N ILE A 22 4.83 -20.43 -2.94
CA ILE A 22 4.93 -19.97 -1.54
C ILE A 22 5.16 -18.46 -1.47
N PHE A 23 6.10 -17.92 -2.26
CA PHE A 23 6.37 -16.48 -2.30
C PHE A 23 5.14 -15.69 -2.78
N ARG A 24 4.39 -16.20 -3.76
CA ARG A 24 3.18 -15.53 -4.23
C ARG A 24 2.08 -15.48 -3.15
N THR A 25 1.95 -16.53 -2.34
CA THR A 25 0.93 -16.59 -1.28
C THR A 25 1.29 -15.74 -0.09
N SER A 26 2.55 -15.79 0.34
CA SER A 26 3.04 -14.87 1.36
C SER A 26 2.82 -13.42 0.92
N ALA A 27 3.06 -13.08 -0.35
CA ALA A 27 2.73 -11.77 -0.88
C ALA A 27 1.25 -11.39 -0.69
N PHE A 28 0.30 -12.29 -1.03
CA PHE A 28 -1.12 -12.03 -0.80
C PHE A 28 -1.48 -11.92 0.69
N ILE A 29 -0.89 -12.74 1.56
CA ILE A 29 -1.13 -12.64 3.01
C ILE A 29 -0.63 -11.29 3.55
N MET A 30 0.54 -10.84 3.10
CA MET A 30 1.11 -9.55 3.48
C MET A 30 0.26 -8.37 3.00
N ILE A 31 -0.25 -8.43 1.76
CA ILE A 31 -1.18 -7.42 1.23
C ILE A 31 -2.50 -7.46 1.99
N LEU A 32 -3.04 -8.64 2.29
CA LEU A 32 -4.28 -8.81 3.05
C LEU A 32 -4.18 -8.17 4.43
N PHE A 33 -3.13 -8.51 5.17
CA PHE A 33 -2.89 -7.94 6.50
C PHE A 33 -2.80 -6.41 6.45
N GLY A 34 -1.94 -5.89 5.57
CA GLY A 34 -1.75 -4.45 5.43
C GLY A 34 -3.01 -3.71 5.01
N ALA A 35 -3.75 -4.23 4.02
CA ALA A 35 -4.96 -3.61 3.51
C ALA A 35 -6.10 -3.59 4.55
N VAL A 36 -6.27 -4.68 5.33
CA VAL A 36 -7.31 -4.75 6.36
C VAL A 36 -7.02 -3.76 7.48
N VAL A 37 -5.80 -3.77 8.04
CA VAL A 37 -5.45 -2.86 9.13
C VAL A 37 -5.60 -1.41 8.69
N LEU A 38 -5.06 -1.04 7.52
CA LEU A 38 -5.17 0.32 7.00
C LEU A 38 -6.62 0.73 6.70
N ALA A 39 -7.47 -0.18 6.22
CA ALA A 39 -8.87 0.11 5.94
C ALA A 39 -9.63 0.41 7.23
N VAL A 40 -9.44 -0.44 8.25
CA VAL A 40 -10.09 -0.31 9.56
C VAL A 40 -9.66 0.99 10.23
N THR A 41 -8.35 1.30 10.24
CA THR A 41 -7.85 2.51 10.88
C THR A 41 -8.27 3.78 10.14
N THR A 42 -8.33 3.74 8.81
CA THR A 42 -8.87 4.86 8.01
C THR A 42 -10.36 5.06 8.30
N LEU A 43 -11.14 3.97 8.44
CA LEU A 43 -12.55 4.03 8.78
C LEU A 43 -12.79 4.65 10.17
N ILE A 44 -11.99 4.27 11.17
CA ILE A 44 -12.03 4.87 12.51
C ILE A 44 -11.69 6.37 12.44
N ALA A 45 -10.64 6.74 11.70
CA ALA A 45 -10.18 8.12 11.61
C ALA A 45 -11.20 9.07 10.95
N ILE A 46 -12.05 8.56 10.05
CA ILE A 46 -13.10 9.38 9.41
C ILE A 46 -14.42 9.42 10.20
N ARG A 47 -14.51 8.74 11.34
CA ARG A 47 -15.69 8.77 12.22
C ARG A 47 -16.22 10.20 12.46
N PRO A 48 -15.39 11.21 12.80
CA PRO A 48 -15.89 12.56 13.03
C PRO A 48 -16.53 13.21 11.78
N ALA A 49 -16.08 12.83 10.58
CA ALA A 49 -16.58 13.37 9.31
C ALA A 49 -17.88 12.69 8.84
N LEU A 50 -18.20 11.49 9.35
CA LEU A 50 -19.37 10.71 8.96
C LEU A 50 -20.67 11.11 9.70
N GLY A 51 -20.56 11.93 10.76
CA GLY A 51 -21.72 12.51 11.47
C GLY A 51 -22.71 11.46 11.97
N SER A 52 -24.02 11.70 11.77
CA SER A 52 -25.11 10.80 12.19
C SER A 52 -25.15 9.44 11.49
N THR A 53 -24.34 9.23 10.45
CA THR A 53 -24.18 7.91 9.82
C THR A 53 -23.39 6.95 10.72
N VAL A 54 -22.59 7.50 11.65
CA VAL A 54 -21.81 6.73 12.64
C VAL A 54 -22.71 6.01 13.63
N ASP A 55 -23.86 6.57 13.98
CA ASP A 55 -24.75 6.00 15.01
C ASP A 55 -25.21 4.57 14.65
N ALA A 56 -25.34 4.27 13.35
CA ALA A 56 -25.69 2.93 12.87
C ALA A 56 -24.54 1.92 12.92
N TYR A 57 -23.29 2.38 13.02
CA TYR A 57 -22.08 1.54 12.97
C TYR A 57 -21.16 1.71 14.19
N GLU A 58 -21.58 2.48 15.20
CA GLU A 58 -20.78 2.82 16.37
C GLU A 58 -20.30 1.58 17.11
N GLU A 59 -21.18 0.60 17.31
CA GLU A 59 -20.83 -0.67 17.96
C GLU A 59 -19.69 -1.40 17.24
N TYR A 60 -19.72 -1.44 15.90
CA TYR A 60 -18.66 -2.06 15.10
C TYR A 60 -17.35 -1.28 15.20
N ILE A 61 -17.40 0.06 15.22
CA ILE A 61 -16.22 0.91 15.37
C ILE A 61 -15.55 0.68 16.73
N VAL A 62 -16.32 0.61 17.81
CA VAL A 62 -15.80 0.33 19.16
C VAL A 62 -15.15 -1.06 19.22
N ILE A 63 -15.75 -2.08 18.60
CA ILE A 63 -15.15 -3.42 18.51
C ILE A 63 -13.81 -3.36 17.75
N MET A 64 -13.76 -2.64 16.64
CA MET A 64 -12.55 -2.47 15.84
C MET A 64 -11.43 -1.74 16.62
N GLU A 65 -11.76 -0.64 17.30
CA GLU A 65 -10.83 0.11 18.16
C GLU A 65 -10.27 -0.77 19.27
N LYS A 66 -11.14 -1.51 19.98
CA LYS A 66 -10.72 -2.43 21.04
C LYS A 66 -9.82 -3.54 20.50
N THR A 67 -10.20 -4.14 19.37
CA THR A 67 -9.41 -5.21 18.74
C THR A 67 -8.02 -4.70 18.35
N LEU A 68 -7.93 -3.49 17.80
CA LEU A 68 -6.64 -2.87 17.46
C LEU A 68 -5.79 -2.58 18.69
N ALA A 69 -6.41 -2.10 19.79
CA ALA A 69 -5.72 -1.87 21.05
C ALA A 69 -5.20 -3.19 21.67
N ASP A 70 -5.99 -4.26 21.60
CA ASP A 70 -5.66 -5.58 22.16
C ASP A 70 -4.49 -6.28 21.42
N ILE A 71 -4.18 -5.89 20.17
CA ILE A 71 -3.02 -6.43 19.43
C ILE A 71 -1.70 -6.10 20.14
N GLY A 72 -1.63 -5.03 20.93
CA GLY A 72 -0.47 -4.71 21.78
C GLY A 72 0.82 -4.40 21.02
N ILE A 73 0.73 -4.13 19.71
CA ILE A 73 1.88 -3.74 18.88
C ILE A 73 1.91 -2.22 18.79
N THR A 74 2.92 -1.62 19.42
CA THR A 74 3.28 -0.21 19.18
C THR A 74 3.63 -0.05 17.70
N ASP A 75 3.12 0.99 17.04
CA ASP A 75 3.37 1.30 15.62
C ASP A 75 2.76 0.30 14.61
N LEU A 76 1.66 -0.37 14.98
CA LEU A 76 0.94 -1.34 14.13
C LEU A 76 0.69 -0.85 12.70
N LEU A 77 0.37 0.44 12.54
CA LEU A 77 0.12 1.09 11.26
C LEU A 77 1.34 1.06 10.34
N PHE A 78 2.52 1.39 10.88
CA PHE A 78 3.77 1.34 10.14
C PHE A 78 4.06 -0.08 9.66
N TYR A 79 3.88 -1.08 10.52
CA TYR A 79 4.10 -2.49 10.16
C TYR A 79 3.06 -3.00 9.15
N ALA A 80 1.80 -2.60 9.27
CA ALA A 80 0.76 -2.91 8.29
C ALA A 80 1.10 -2.35 6.92
N GLN A 81 1.56 -1.10 6.86
CA GLN A 81 1.99 -0.47 5.63
C GLN A 81 3.24 -1.14 5.04
N LEU A 82 4.26 -1.38 5.86
CA LEU A 82 5.47 -2.08 5.42
C LEU A 82 5.12 -3.46 4.86
N SER A 83 4.20 -4.18 5.51
CA SER A 83 3.67 -5.46 5.02
C SER A 83 2.99 -5.30 3.66
N LEU A 84 2.12 -4.30 3.48
CA LEU A 84 1.46 -4.04 2.19
C LEU A 84 2.49 -3.82 1.07
N LEU A 85 3.47 -2.95 1.32
CA LEU A 85 4.51 -2.57 0.35
C LEU A 85 5.44 -3.74 0.00
N LEU A 86 5.91 -4.49 1.01
CA LEU A 86 6.70 -5.70 0.79
C LEU A 86 5.87 -6.77 0.07
N GLY A 87 4.59 -6.88 0.39
CA GLY A 87 3.65 -7.75 -0.32
C GLY A 87 3.59 -7.44 -1.83
N PHE A 88 3.50 -6.16 -2.21
CA PHE A 88 3.58 -5.76 -3.63
C PHE A 88 4.92 -6.10 -4.27
N LEU A 89 6.03 -5.91 -3.56
CA LEU A 89 7.36 -6.27 -4.07
C LEU A 89 7.45 -7.78 -4.35
N VAL A 90 7.08 -8.62 -3.39
CA VAL A 90 7.12 -10.09 -3.55
C VAL A 90 6.15 -10.52 -4.65
N LEU A 91 4.97 -9.91 -4.74
CA LEU A 91 4.00 -10.20 -5.80
C LEU A 91 4.56 -9.83 -7.19
N ALA A 92 5.17 -8.66 -7.33
CA ALA A 92 5.79 -8.24 -8.58
C ALA A 92 7.01 -9.10 -8.97
N TRP A 93 7.82 -9.51 -7.99
CA TRP A 93 8.97 -10.40 -8.21
C TRP A 93 8.57 -11.81 -8.63
N THR A 94 7.41 -12.29 -8.16
CA THR A 94 6.88 -13.62 -8.49
C THR A 94 6.09 -13.66 -9.80
N VAL A 95 5.45 -12.55 -10.19
CA VAL A 95 4.64 -12.44 -11.42
C VAL A 95 5.47 -11.94 -12.61
N GLY A 96 6.41 -11.02 -12.38
CA GLY A 96 7.25 -10.42 -13.41
C GLY A 96 8.38 -11.34 -13.88
N ASN A 97 8.50 -11.53 -15.19
CA ASN A 97 9.64 -12.25 -15.79
C ASN A 97 10.82 -11.34 -16.15
N ASN A 98 10.59 -10.03 -16.26
CA ASN A 98 11.62 -9.07 -16.67
C ASN A 98 12.49 -8.65 -15.46
N PRO A 99 13.81 -8.90 -15.45
CA PRO A 99 14.70 -8.47 -14.36
C PRO A 99 14.73 -6.95 -14.19
N ILE A 100 14.63 -6.17 -15.28
CA ILE A 100 14.64 -4.70 -15.23
C ILE A 100 13.43 -4.20 -14.41
N THR A 101 12.25 -4.76 -14.64
CA THR A 101 11.04 -4.40 -13.88
C THR A 101 11.18 -4.70 -12.39
N LYS A 102 11.88 -5.78 -12.01
CA LYS A 102 12.14 -6.13 -10.61
C LYS A 102 13.08 -5.14 -9.93
N VAL A 103 14.15 -4.74 -10.63
CA VAL A 103 15.08 -3.71 -10.16
C VAL A 103 14.33 -2.39 -9.96
N LEU A 104 13.52 -1.97 -10.96
CA LEU A 104 12.71 -0.76 -10.87
C LEU A 104 11.73 -0.80 -9.68
N HIS A 105 11.07 -1.93 -9.41
CA HIS A 105 10.20 -2.05 -8.23
C HIS A 105 10.94 -1.97 -6.90
N THR A 106 12.16 -2.51 -6.85
CA THR A 106 12.99 -2.47 -5.65
C THR A 106 13.44 -1.05 -5.35
N ILE A 107 13.89 -0.33 -6.39
CA ILE A 107 14.27 1.08 -6.30
C ILE A 107 13.04 1.94 -5.96
N GLY A 108 11.91 1.74 -6.64
CA GLY A 108 10.68 2.48 -6.36
C GLY A 108 10.18 2.27 -4.93
N LEU A 109 10.24 1.02 -4.43
CA LEU A 109 9.94 0.73 -3.04
C LEU A 109 10.90 1.46 -2.09
N LEU A 110 12.20 1.48 -2.39
CA LEU A 110 13.19 2.20 -1.58
C LEU A 110 12.82 3.68 -1.47
N PHE A 111 12.42 4.33 -2.56
CA PHE A 111 11.97 5.74 -2.52
C PHE A 111 10.72 5.93 -1.68
N VAL A 112 9.75 5.02 -1.75
CA VAL A 112 8.57 5.05 -0.87
C VAL A 112 9.01 4.89 0.58
N LEU A 113 9.85 3.91 0.91
CA LEU A 113 10.33 3.69 2.28
C LEU A 113 11.13 4.88 2.80
N LEU A 114 12.02 5.47 2.01
CA LEU A 114 12.76 6.68 2.36
C LEU A 114 11.79 7.84 2.61
N TYR A 115 10.77 8.01 1.77
CA TYR A 115 9.72 8.99 2.01
C TYR A 115 9.02 8.77 3.36
N LEU A 116 8.69 7.52 3.72
CA LEU A 116 8.09 7.20 5.01
C LEU A 116 8.99 7.50 6.19
N VAL A 117 10.31 7.35 6.03
CA VAL A 117 11.29 7.65 7.07
C VAL A 117 11.44 9.16 7.26
N TYR A 118 11.54 9.93 6.18
CA TYR A 118 11.85 11.37 6.25
C TYR A 118 10.62 12.26 6.35
N ASN A 119 9.45 11.82 5.89
CA ASN A 119 8.23 12.62 5.91
C ASN A 119 6.95 11.78 6.13
N PRO A 120 6.85 11.07 7.27
CA PRO A 120 5.76 10.14 7.55
C PRO A 120 4.38 10.81 7.52
N ASP A 121 4.29 12.08 7.91
CA ASP A 121 3.01 12.79 8.09
C ASP A 121 2.32 13.19 6.77
N HIS A 122 3.03 13.12 5.64
CA HIS A 122 2.56 13.68 4.36
C HIS A 122 2.26 12.61 3.30
N SER A 123 2.37 11.31 3.64
CA SER A 123 2.06 10.25 2.68
C SER A 123 0.57 10.20 2.39
N TYR A 124 0.22 10.20 1.10
CA TYR A 124 -1.16 10.19 0.65
C TYR A 124 -1.95 8.92 1.03
N ILE A 125 -1.27 7.77 1.11
CA ILE A 125 -1.87 6.53 1.62
C ILE A 125 -2.05 6.58 3.15
N LEU A 126 -1.42 7.52 3.86
CA LEU A 126 -1.28 7.56 5.32
C LEU A 126 -1.82 8.82 6.00
N LYS A 127 -2.40 9.75 5.23
CA LYS A 127 -2.74 11.08 5.74
C LYS A 127 -3.73 11.13 6.93
N PRO A 128 -4.53 10.10 7.32
CA PRO A 128 -5.39 10.24 8.49
C PRO A 128 -4.87 9.63 9.78
N VAL A 129 -3.84 8.79 9.79
CA VAL A 129 -3.57 7.95 10.97
C VAL A 129 -2.19 8.23 11.52
N VAL A 130 -2.15 9.09 12.54
CA VAL A 130 -1.00 9.50 13.35
C VAL A 130 0.08 8.42 13.37
N ASN A 131 1.16 8.69 12.62
CA ASN A 131 2.27 7.78 12.44
C ASN A 131 3.21 7.89 13.64
N ASN A 132 3.04 7.02 14.62
CA ASN A 132 4.21 6.68 15.43
C ASN A 132 5.14 5.86 14.54
N VAL A 133 6.19 6.51 14.06
CA VAL A 133 7.29 5.85 13.36
C VAL A 133 8.18 5.22 14.42
N PRO A 134 8.52 3.92 14.32
CA PRO A 134 9.38 3.28 15.30
C PRO A 134 10.74 4.01 15.43
N ASP A 135 11.24 4.19 16.66
CA ASP A 135 12.49 4.92 16.94
C ASP A 135 13.69 4.46 16.11
N TRP A 136 13.76 3.16 15.78
CA TRP A 136 14.84 2.61 14.99
C TRP A 136 14.81 3.09 13.53
N VAL A 137 13.63 3.36 12.98
CA VAL A 137 13.44 3.92 11.64
C VAL A 137 13.92 5.37 11.63
N THR A 138 13.53 6.15 12.64
CA THR A 138 13.97 7.55 12.80
C THR A 138 15.49 7.64 12.93
N LYS A 139 16.10 6.81 13.78
CA LYS A 139 17.57 6.73 13.93
C LYS A 139 18.27 6.33 12.62
N LEU A 140 17.67 5.42 11.85
CA LEU A 140 18.18 5.02 10.55
C LEU A 140 18.09 6.17 9.53
N GLY A 141 17.00 6.95 9.55
CA GLY A 141 16.88 8.19 8.76
C GLY A 141 17.94 9.22 9.11
N ASP A 142 18.06 9.56 10.39
CA ASP A 142 19.01 10.58 10.87
C ASP A 142 20.46 10.21 10.55
N SER A 143 20.85 8.96 10.75
CA SER A 143 22.20 8.48 10.46
C SER A 143 22.56 8.46 8.96
N ASN A 144 21.56 8.46 8.07
CA ASN A 144 21.77 8.41 6.62
C ASN A 144 21.37 9.71 5.91
N ARG A 145 20.98 10.75 6.65
CA ARG A 145 20.44 12.02 6.10
C ARG A 145 21.38 12.66 5.07
N GLY A 146 22.70 12.61 5.32
CA GLY A 146 23.71 13.16 4.41
C GLY A 146 23.76 12.48 3.04
N TYR A 147 23.35 11.21 2.91
CA TYR A 147 23.30 10.50 1.62
C TYR A 147 22.08 10.90 0.77
N PHE A 148 21.08 11.53 1.39
CA PHE A 148 19.80 11.85 0.78
C PHE A 148 19.46 13.35 0.86
N GLU A 149 20.43 14.22 1.10
CA GLU A 149 20.22 15.66 1.33
C GLU A 149 19.43 16.36 0.20
N GLN A 150 19.67 16.00 -1.06
CA GLN A 150 18.88 16.53 -2.20
C GLN A 150 17.42 16.07 -2.18
N PHE A 151 17.18 14.82 -1.78
CA PHE A 151 15.84 14.28 -1.62
C PHE A 151 15.15 14.93 -0.41
N ASP A 152 15.86 15.08 0.71
CA ASP A 152 15.39 15.77 1.92
C ASP A 152 15.01 17.24 1.64
N THR A 153 15.81 17.94 0.83
CA THR A 153 15.52 19.32 0.39
C THR A 153 14.21 19.39 -0.41
N LEU A 154 13.98 18.45 -1.32
CA LEU A 154 12.73 18.38 -2.09
C LEU A 154 11.53 18.02 -1.21
N LEU A 155 11.70 17.09 -0.26
CA LEU A 155 10.68 16.72 0.72
C LEU A 155 10.32 17.89 1.63
N THR A 156 11.30 18.66 2.08
CA THR A 156 11.09 19.78 2.99
C THR A 156 10.30 20.91 2.29
N ASN A 157 10.61 21.19 1.02
CA ASN A 157 9.96 22.28 0.30
C ASN A 157 8.58 21.92 -0.26
N PHE A 158 8.33 20.66 -0.61
CA PHE A 158 7.09 20.21 -1.25
C PHE A 158 6.59 18.85 -0.72
N PRO A 159 6.30 18.72 0.59
CA PRO A 159 6.12 17.42 1.22
C PRO A 159 4.89 16.65 0.72
N GLU A 160 3.76 17.33 0.50
CA GLU A 160 2.53 16.72 -0.02
C GLU A 160 2.66 16.30 -1.49
N LEU A 161 3.27 17.17 -2.32
CA LEU A 161 3.48 16.91 -3.73
C LEU A 161 4.45 15.74 -3.96
N MET A 162 5.55 15.70 -3.20
CA MET A 162 6.51 14.60 -3.26
C MET A 162 5.89 13.29 -2.76
N GLY A 163 5.08 13.34 -1.70
CA GLY A 163 4.33 12.17 -1.21
C GLY A 163 3.35 11.62 -2.24
N GLY A 164 2.61 12.51 -2.90
CA GLY A 164 1.70 12.15 -3.99
C GLY A 164 2.44 11.53 -5.18
N ILE A 165 3.56 12.12 -5.62
CA ILE A 165 4.34 11.62 -6.76
C ILE A 165 4.92 10.23 -6.46
N VAL A 166 5.64 10.08 -5.33
CA VAL A 166 6.32 8.82 -4.97
C VAL A 166 5.29 7.69 -4.84
N THR A 167 4.17 7.97 -4.20
CA THR A 167 3.08 7.01 -4.00
C THR A 167 2.40 6.63 -5.32
N SER A 168 2.09 7.62 -6.18
CA SER A 168 1.42 7.39 -7.46
C SER A 168 2.30 6.61 -8.43
N VAL A 169 3.58 6.99 -8.54
CA VAL A 169 4.56 6.32 -9.40
C VAL A 169 4.71 4.86 -8.98
N TYR A 170 4.85 4.60 -7.67
CA TYR A 170 4.95 3.22 -7.18
C TYR A 170 3.67 2.42 -7.45
N ALA A 171 2.49 2.98 -7.18
CA ALA A 171 1.23 2.33 -7.45
C ALA A 171 1.02 2.02 -8.95
N ILE A 172 1.37 2.95 -9.85
CA ILE A 172 1.35 2.74 -11.31
C ILE A 172 2.28 1.59 -11.69
N MET A 173 3.50 1.58 -11.16
CA MET A 173 4.48 0.54 -11.41
C MET A 173 3.97 -0.84 -10.98
N VAL A 174 3.43 -0.95 -9.77
CA VAL A 174 2.83 -2.20 -9.25
C VAL A 174 1.68 -2.63 -10.15
N SER A 175 0.75 -1.73 -10.49
CA SER A 175 -0.38 -2.03 -11.36
C SER A 175 0.04 -2.53 -12.75
N ALA A 176 1.07 -1.91 -13.34
CA ALA A 176 1.64 -2.31 -14.63
C ALA A 176 2.26 -3.72 -14.59
N SER A 177 2.89 -4.09 -13.47
CA SER A 177 3.45 -5.44 -13.25
C SER A 177 2.39 -6.51 -13.05
N LEU A 178 1.23 -6.16 -12.51
CA LEU A 178 0.07 -7.03 -12.39
C LEU A 178 -0.62 -7.16 -13.76
N LYS A 179 0.04 -7.84 -14.71
CA LYS A 179 -0.57 -8.19 -15.99
C LYS A 179 -1.76 -9.12 -15.74
N GLN A 180 -2.89 -8.76 -16.34
CA GLN A 180 -4.11 -9.58 -16.37
C GLN A 180 -3.87 -10.73 -17.35
N SER A 181 -2.96 -11.63 -16.99
CA SER A 181 -2.37 -12.58 -17.93
C SER A 181 -3.32 -13.72 -18.31
N ARG A 182 -4.44 -13.91 -17.58
CA ARG A 182 -5.58 -14.79 -17.95
C ARG A 182 -6.88 -14.34 -17.24
N PRO A 183 -8.06 -14.55 -17.84
CA PRO A 183 -9.37 -14.30 -17.21
C PRO A 183 -9.64 -15.13 -15.94
N LYS A 184 -8.81 -16.15 -15.64
CA LYS A 184 -8.96 -17.06 -14.48
C LYS A 184 -8.32 -16.55 -13.16
N ARG A 185 -7.80 -15.32 -13.10
CA ARG A 185 -7.11 -14.81 -11.89
C ARG A 185 -7.80 -13.57 -11.32
N LEU A 186 -9.05 -13.73 -10.89
CA LEU A 186 -9.86 -12.68 -10.25
C LEU A 186 -9.11 -12.01 -9.09
N SER A 187 -8.33 -12.75 -8.31
CA SER A 187 -7.47 -12.21 -7.24
C SER A 187 -6.54 -11.09 -7.71
N ILE A 188 -5.77 -11.33 -8.78
CA ILE A 188 -4.87 -10.33 -9.36
C ILE A 188 -5.67 -9.17 -9.95
N GLY A 189 -6.84 -9.44 -10.54
CA GLY A 189 -7.73 -8.40 -11.07
C GLY A 189 -8.19 -7.42 -9.99
N PHE A 190 -8.67 -7.93 -8.86
CA PHE A 190 -9.11 -7.11 -7.73
C PHE A 190 -7.97 -6.34 -7.07
N VAL A 191 -6.81 -6.99 -6.82
CA VAL A 191 -5.63 -6.28 -6.30
C VAL A 191 -5.17 -5.20 -7.26
N LYS A 192 -5.10 -5.50 -8.56
CA LYS A 192 -4.75 -4.50 -9.58
C LYS A 192 -5.72 -3.34 -9.60
N PHE A 193 -7.03 -3.60 -9.55
CA PHE A 193 -8.04 -2.54 -9.53
C PHE A 193 -7.83 -1.64 -8.31
N GLY A 194 -7.69 -2.23 -7.11
CA GLY A 194 -7.42 -1.46 -5.89
C GLY A 194 -6.16 -0.59 -6.01
N VAL A 195 -5.05 -1.15 -6.50
CA VAL A 195 -3.78 -0.40 -6.67
C VAL A 195 -3.89 0.69 -7.75
N SER A 196 -4.52 0.41 -8.89
CA SER A 196 -4.77 1.42 -9.94
C SER A 196 -5.62 2.57 -9.44
N SER A 197 -6.66 2.26 -8.68
CA SER A 197 -7.54 3.26 -8.09
C SER A 197 -6.84 4.06 -7.00
N VAL A 198 -5.91 3.46 -6.24
CA VAL A 198 -5.00 4.23 -5.35
C VAL A 198 -4.16 5.21 -6.15
N ALA A 199 -3.55 4.77 -7.26
CA ALA A 199 -2.77 5.67 -8.12
C ALA A 199 -3.62 6.85 -8.61
N PHE A 200 -4.83 6.56 -9.10
CA PHE A 200 -5.76 7.59 -9.56
C PHE A 200 -6.16 8.55 -8.43
N SER A 201 -6.60 8.04 -7.27
CA SER A 201 -6.98 8.86 -6.12
C SER A 201 -5.81 9.72 -5.65
N THR A 202 -4.59 9.18 -5.61
CA THR A 202 -3.37 9.92 -5.24
C THR A 202 -3.05 11.04 -6.21
N ILE A 203 -3.20 10.81 -7.52
CA ILE A 203 -3.04 11.89 -8.51
C ILE A 203 -4.11 12.96 -8.29
N VAL A 204 -5.37 12.57 -8.12
CA VAL A 204 -6.48 13.51 -8.01
C VAL A 204 -6.39 14.32 -6.71
N PHE A 205 -6.52 13.70 -5.53
CA PHE A 205 -6.57 14.48 -4.29
C PHE A 205 -5.21 14.70 -3.63
N GLY A 206 -4.15 14.07 -4.10
CA GLY A 206 -2.80 14.19 -3.54
C GLY A 206 -1.88 15.11 -4.31
N LEU A 207 -2.17 15.33 -5.60
CA LEU A 207 -1.42 16.25 -6.45
C LEU A 207 -2.30 17.37 -6.97
N LEU A 208 -3.40 17.05 -7.65
CA LEU A 208 -4.21 18.06 -8.34
C LEU A 208 -4.99 18.95 -7.37
N VAL A 209 -5.63 18.39 -6.35
CA VAL A 209 -6.40 19.19 -5.39
C VAL A 209 -5.52 20.13 -4.55
N PRO A 210 -4.39 19.70 -3.95
CA PRO A 210 -3.51 20.62 -3.23
C PRO A 210 -2.94 21.72 -4.13
N PHE A 211 -2.54 21.37 -5.36
CA PHE A 211 -2.08 22.34 -6.34
C PHE A 211 -3.17 23.36 -6.71
N ALA A 212 -4.40 22.91 -6.93
CA ALA A 212 -5.54 23.78 -7.19
C ALA A 212 -5.89 24.66 -5.98
N ALA A 213 -5.82 24.13 -4.75
CA ALA A 213 -6.09 24.87 -3.52
C ALA A 213 -5.10 26.03 -3.31
N GLN A 214 -3.85 25.90 -3.78
CA GLN A 214 -2.86 26.99 -3.72
C GLN A 214 -3.16 28.14 -4.70
N ASN A 215 -3.94 27.88 -5.74
CA ASN A 215 -4.15 28.83 -6.85
C ASN A 215 -5.62 29.28 -6.99
N ILE A 216 -6.55 28.61 -6.32
CA ILE A 216 -8.01 28.82 -6.45
C ILE A 216 -8.66 28.84 -5.07
N GLU A 217 -9.08 30.02 -4.62
CA GLU A 217 -9.66 30.26 -3.29
C GLU A 217 -10.90 29.40 -2.99
N PHE A 218 -11.76 29.17 -4.00
CA PHE A 218 -12.90 28.26 -3.86
C PHE A 218 -12.48 26.82 -3.50
N VAL A 219 -11.40 26.32 -4.12
CA VAL A 219 -10.88 24.97 -3.84
C VAL A 219 -10.25 24.93 -2.46
N GLN A 220 -9.52 25.98 -2.07
CA GLN A 220 -8.99 26.13 -0.71
C GLN A 220 -10.11 26.03 0.33
N ASN A 221 -11.18 26.81 0.16
CA ASN A 221 -12.34 26.82 1.07
C ASN A 221 -13.10 25.49 1.08
N PHE A 222 -13.05 24.72 -0.01
CA PHE A 222 -13.61 23.38 -0.07
C PHE A 222 -12.78 22.37 0.72
N THR A 223 -11.45 22.43 0.64
CA THR A 223 -10.55 21.49 1.35
C THR A 223 -10.64 21.58 2.88
N THR A 224 -11.13 22.69 3.43
CA THR A 224 -11.33 22.87 4.87
C THR A 224 -12.68 22.33 5.36
N GLN A 225 -13.58 21.90 4.47
CA GLN A 225 -14.88 21.38 4.85
C GLN A 225 -14.80 19.93 5.36
N PRO A 226 -15.58 19.53 6.38
CA PRO A 226 -15.63 18.13 6.84
C PRO A 226 -15.98 17.13 5.73
N MET A 227 -16.82 17.55 4.77
CA MET A 227 -17.19 16.74 3.61
C MET A 227 -15.98 16.37 2.72
N TYR A 228 -14.96 17.23 2.66
CA TYR A 228 -13.75 16.94 1.90
C TYR A 228 -13.00 15.72 2.44
N LEU A 229 -12.95 15.55 3.78
CA LEU A 229 -12.34 14.38 4.40
C LEU A 229 -13.04 13.09 3.96
N ALA A 230 -14.38 13.08 3.90
CA ALA A 230 -15.12 11.93 3.40
C ALA A 230 -14.83 11.65 1.92
N ILE A 231 -14.83 12.68 1.06
CA ILE A 231 -14.52 12.55 -0.37
C ILE A 231 -13.10 12.04 -0.60
N PHE A 232 -12.15 12.43 0.26
CA PHE A 232 -10.76 12.00 0.19
C PHE A 232 -10.57 10.55 0.62
N TYR A 233 -11.13 10.16 1.77
CA TYR A 233 -10.84 8.86 2.41
C TYR A 233 -11.76 7.71 1.99
N VAL A 234 -13.01 7.97 1.59
CA VAL A 234 -13.91 6.91 1.13
C VAL A 234 -13.34 6.15 -0.08
N PRO A 235 -12.78 6.83 -1.12
CA PRO A 235 -12.10 6.14 -2.20
C PRO A 235 -10.93 5.26 -1.72
N LEU A 236 -10.14 5.75 -0.75
CA LEU A 236 -9.03 4.97 -0.19
C LEU A 236 -9.53 3.68 0.49
N ILE A 237 -10.61 3.77 1.28
CA ILE A 237 -11.25 2.61 1.92
C ILE A 237 -11.72 1.61 0.86
N ILE A 238 -12.43 2.07 -0.18
CA ILE A 238 -12.90 1.22 -1.28
C ILE A 238 -11.72 0.50 -1.95
N ASN A 239 -10.62 1.22 -2.20
CA ASN A 239 -9.43 0.65 -2.82
C ASN A 239 -8.80 -0.46 -1.94
N LEU A 240 -8.72 -0.24 -0.63
CA LEU A 240 -8.22 -1.21 0.35
C LEU A 240 -9.13 -2.42 0.46
N LEU A 241 -10.45 -2.26 0.34
CA LEU A 241 -11.41 -3.37 0.28
C LEU A 241 -11.21 -4.23 -0.96
N PHE A 242 -10.99 -3.62 -2.13
CA PHE A 242 -10.66 -4.37 -3.35
C PHE A 242 -9.35 -5.16 -3.21
N MET A 243 -8.32 -4.56 -2.61
CA MET A 243 -7.06 -5.25 -2.32
C MET A 243 -7.25 -6.40 -1.32
N THR A 244 -8.10 -6.21 -0.31
CA THR A 244 -8.47 -7.22 0.69
C THR A 244 -9.15 -8.41 0.03
N ILE A 245 -10.22 -8.18 -0.74
CA ILE A 245 -10.97 -9.23 -1.46
C ILE A 245 -10.05 -9.98 -2.42
N GLY A 246 -9.26 -9.24 -3.23
CA GLY A 246 -8.34 -9.83 -4.18
C GLY A 246 -7.28 -10.70 -3.49
N SER A 247 -6.76 -10.26 -2.36
CA SER A 247 -5.73 -10.97 -1.61
C SER A 247 -6.27 -12.17 -0.84
N LEU A 248 -7.50 -12.09 -0.32
CA LEU A 248 -8.21 -13.22 0.29
C LEU A 248 -8.47 -14.33 -0.73
N ILE A 249 -8.97 -13.97 -1.92
CA ILE A 249 -9.12 -14.93 -3.03
C ILE A 249 -7.73 -15.49 -3.41
N GLY A 250 -6.71 -14.64 -3.47
CA GLY A 250 -5.34 -15.03 -3.82
C GLY A 250 -4.69 -16.01 -2.83
N SER A 251 -5.00 -15.88 -1.54
CA SER A 251 -4.48 -16.73 -0.47
C SER A 251 -5.25 -18.05 -0.35
N ILE A 252 -6.59 -18.03 -0.48
CA ILE A 252 -7.44 -19.23 -0.37
C ILE A 252 -7.31 -20.13 -1.60
N PHE A 253 -7.41 -19.57 -2.82
CA PHE A 253 -7.37 -20.36 -4.06
C PHE A 253 -5.93 -20.71 -4.50
N PHE A 254 -4.99 -20.71 -3.55
CA PHE A 254 -3.57 -20.93 -3.79
C PHE A 254 -3.24 -22.34 -4.31
N PHE A 255 -3.93 -23.37 -3.80
CA PHE A 255 -3.68 -24.77 -4.14
C PHE A 255 -4.73 -25.40 -5.07
N VAL A 256 -5.79 -24.66 -5.38
CA VAL A 256 -6.83 -25.14 -6.28
C VAL A 256 -6.29 -25.07 -7.71
N LYS A 257 -6.21 -26.23 -8.37
CA LYS A 257 -5.63 -26.41 -9.71
C LYS A 257 -6.41 -25.68 -10.79
#